data_AF-A0A1C5RI91-F1
#
_entry.id   AF-A0A1C5RI91-F1
#
_cell.length_a   1.000
_cell.length_b   1.000
_cell.length_c   1.000
_cell.angle_alpha   90.00
_cell.angle_beta   90.00
_cell.angle_gamma   90.00
#
_symmetry.space_group_name_H-M   'P 1'
#
loop_
_entity.id
_entity.type
_entity.pdbx_description
1 polymer ?
#
loop_
_entity_poly.entity_id
_entity_poly.type
_entity_poly.pdbx_seq_one_letter_code
_entity_poly.pdbx_strand_id
1 'polypeptide(L)'
;MDSRRLEITCGEAPYLVSRYDTTTGGLIVPPINRIGFLDRKLRVVNENTITEEEWLKWAERAIQSYYGYEYQGDNLLIARINVLLSFYEYFIERWKHELEKKTLNRIANIISWNIWQMDGLKDTVPLGKPYEENQQMTLFDFLEYEENNTQPT
;
A
#
# COMPACT_ATOMS: atom_id res chain seq x y z
N MET A 1 1.49 -9.42 -15.58
CA MET A 1 0.61 -8.71 -14.62
C MET A 1 0.85 -9.11 -13.18
N ASP A 2 1.07 -10.39 -12.89
CA ASP A 2 0.99 -10.92 -11.51
C ASP A 2 2.26 -10.81 -10.67
N SER A 3 3.34 -10.22 -11.22
CA SER A 3 4.56 -9.94 -10.45
C SER A 3 4.20 -9.00 -9.29
N ARG A 4 4.31 -9.52 -8.07
CA ARG A 4 4.02 -8.78 -6.85
C ARG A 4 5.17 -7.83 -6.54
N ARG A 5 4.86 -6.60 -6.16
CA ARG A 5 5.84 -5.65 -5.61
C ARG A 5 5.29 -5.04 -4.33
N LEU A 6 6.19 -4.80 -3.38
CA LEU A 6 5.91 -4.15 -2.12
C LEU A 6 6.84 -2.94 -2.02
N GLU A 7 6.29 -1.76 -1.80
CA GLU A 7 7.03 -0.57 -1.39
C GLU A 7 6.99 -0.49 0.14
N ILE A 8 8.12 -0.80 0.78
CA ILE A 8 8.26 -0.68 2.24
C ILE A 8 8.37 0.80 2.63
N THR A 9 7.80 1.18 3.78
CA THR A 9 7.80 2.57 4.27
C THR A 9 7.47 3.56 3.15
N CYS A 10 6.32 3.33 2.51
CA CYS A 10 6.03 3.85 1.19
C CYS A 10 5.82 5.37 1.14
N GLY A 11 5.71 6.07 2.28
CA GLY A 11 5.38 7.50 2.28
C GLY A 11 4.11 7.75 1.46
N GLU A 12 4.24 8.59 0.42
CA GLU A 12 3.17 8.92 -0.54
C GLU A 12 3.08 7.98 -1.77
N ALA A 13 3.79 6.84 -1.73
CA ALA A 13 3.91 5.84 -2.79
C ALA A 13 4.56 6.32 -4.11
N PRO A 14 5.67 7.09 -4.08
CA PRO A 14 6.30 7.64 -5.28
C PRO A 14 6.89 6.57 -6.22
N TYR A 15 7.26 5.39 -5.72
CA TYR A 15 7.79 4.31 -6.58
C TYR A 15 6.68 3.44 -7.18
N LEU A 16 5.54 3.30 -6.51
CA LEU A 16 4.33 2.70 -7.07
C LEU A 16 3.77 3.55 -8.21
N VAL A 17 3.59 4.86 -7.98
CA VAL A 17 2.99 5.80 -8.94
C VAL A 17 3.75 7.13 -8.97
N SER A 18 4.39 7.45 -10.10
CA SER A 18 5.20 8.66 -10.22
C SER A 18 4.34 9.82 -10.73
N ARG A 19 3.48 10.38 -9.86
CA ARG A 19 2.54 11.45 -10.25
C ARG A 19 3.19 12.82 -10.44
N TYR A 20 4.31 13.07 -9.77
CA TYR A 20 5.06 14.31 -9.84
C TYR A 20 6.56 14.04 -9.80
N ASP A 21 7.33 14.98 -10.33
CA ASP A 21 8.79 14.97 -10.24
C ASP A 21 9.23 15.31 -8.82
N THR A 22 10.09 14.48 -8.23
CA THR A 22 10.49 14.59 -6.82
C THR A 22 11.41 15.78 -6.53
N THR A 23 12.00 16.40 -7.55
CA THR A 23 12.93 17.52 -7.39
C THR A 23 12.24 18.88 -7.59
N THR A 24 11.27 18.93 -8.50
CA THR A 24 10.56 20.16 -8.91
C THR A 24 9.14 20.23 -8.38
N GLY A 25 8.54 19.11 -7.97
CA GLY A 25 7.13 19.00 -7.61
C GLY A 25 6.16 19.13 -8.80
N GLY A 26 6.68 19.21 -10.04
CA GLY A 26 5.87 19.33 -11.24
C GLY A 26 5.08 18.06 -11.53
N LEU A 27 3.80 18.20 -11.88
CA LEU A 27 2.96 17.06 -12.27
C LEU A 27 3.49 16.38 -13.54
N ILE A 28 3.57 15.05 -13.53
CA ILE A 28 3.97 14.26 -14.68
C ILE A 28 2.72 13.90 -15.48
N VAL A 29 2.55 14.59 -16.61
CA VAL A 29 1.47 14.42 -17.58
C VAL A 29 2.03 14.37 -19.01
N PRO A 30 1.39 13.65 -19.95
CA PRO A 30 0.30 12.67 -19.74
C PRO A 30 0.75 11.43 -18.94
N PRO A 31 -0.19 10.61 -18.40
CA PRO A 31 0.12 9.45 -17.55
C PRO A 31 1.12 8.47 -18.18
N ILE A 32 1.17 8.37 -19.51
CA ILE A 32 2.14 7.55 -20.26
C ILE A 32 3.60 7.92 -19.99
N ASN A 33 3.90 9.12 -19.49
CA ASN A 33 5.26 9.54 -19.14
C ASN A 33 5.69 9.05 -17.75
N ARG A 34 4.76 8.51 -16.96
CA ARG A 34 5.03 8.06 -15.59
C ARG A 34 5.75 6.72 -15.58
N ILE A 35 6.66 6.57 -14.63
CA ILE A 35 7.57 5.44 -14.50
C ILE A 35 7.40 4.71 -13.16
N GLY A 36 6.31 4.94 -12.42
CA GLY A 36 5.98 4.11 -11.26
C GLY A 36 5.80 2.64 -11.66
N PHE A 37 5.98 1.71 -10.72
CA PHE A 37 5.79 0.29 -11.01
C PHE A 37 4.37 -0.01 -11.49
N LEU A 38 3.35 0.59 -10.87
CA LEU A 38 1.96 0.45 -11.31
C LEU A 38 1.73 1.17 -12.64
N ASP A 39 2.29 2.37 -12.83
CA ASP A 39 2.19 3.10 -14.11
C ASP A 39 2.67 2.24 -15.29
N ARG A 40 3.78 1.53 -15.13
CA ARG A 40 4.28 0.61 -16.17
C ARG A 40 3.29 -0.52 -16.47
N LYS A 41 2.59 -1.08 -15.49
CA LYS A 41 1.56 -2.11 -15.75
C LYS A 41 0.33 -1.49 -16.42
N LEU A 42 -0.15 -0.34 -15.96
CA LEU A 42 -1.29 0.34 -16.56
C LEU A 42 -1.02 0.76 -18.02
N ARG A 43 0.23 1.14 -18.33
CA ARG A 43 0.70 1.33 -19.71
C ARG A 43 0.59 0.04 -20.53
N VAL A 44 1.06 -1.08 -20.01
CA VAL A 44 0.92 -2.38 -20.68
C VAL A 44 -0.56 -2.75 -20.86
N VAL A 45 -1.43 -2.48 -19.88
CA VAL A 45 -2.89 -2.64 -20.06
C VAL A 45 -3.37 -1.79 -21.24
N ASN A 46 -3.02 -0.50 -21.27
CA ASN A 46 -3.38 0.40 -22.37
C ASN A 46 -2.94 -0.15 -23.73
N GLU A 47 -1.74 -0.70 -23.83
CA GLU A 47 -1.21 -1.17 -25.10
C GLU A 47 -1.88 -2.48 -25.59
N ASN A 48 -2.45 -3.28 -24.68
CA ASN A 48 -2.82 -4.67 -24.97
C ASN A 48 -4.32 -4.99 -24.82
N THR A 49 -5.18 -4.02 -24.49
CA THR A 49 -6.63 -4.26 -24.39
C THR A 49 -7.42 -3.48 -25.43
N ILE A 50 -8.49 -4.08 -25.96
CA ILE A 50 -9.30 -3.42 -27.00
C ILE A 50 -10.55 -2.78 -26.40
N THR A 51 -11.19 -3.45 -25.43
CA THR A 51 -12.45 -2.99 -24.82
C THR A 51 -12.22 -2.40 -23.43
N GLU A 52 -13.16 -1.56 -22.99
CA GLU A 52 -13.15 -0.99 -21.64
C GLU A 52 -13.28 -2.06 -20.56
N GLU A 53 -14.14 -3.08 -20.78
CA GLU A 53 -14.31 -4.20 -19.87
C GLU A 53 -12.99 -4.97 -19.66
N GLU A 54 -12.28 -5.26 -20.75
CA GLU A 54 -10.99 -5.94 -20.70
C GLU A 54 -9.94 -5.06 -20.00
N TRP A 55 -9.95 -3.75 -20.29
CA TRP A 55 -9.07 -2.79 -19.64
C TRP A 55 -9.28 -2.76 -18.13
N LEU A 56 -10.52 -2.63 -17.67
CA LEU A 56 -10.88 -2.58 -16.25
C LEU A 56 -10.47 -3.86 -15.53
N LYS A 57 -10.69 -5.02 -16.15
CA LYS A 57 -10.27 -6.32 -15.61
C LYS A 57 -8.76 -6.36 -15.36
N TRP A 58 -7.95 -5.96 -16.35
CA TRP A 58 -6.49 -6.04 -16.23
C TRP A 58 -5.89 -4.91 -15.39
N ALA A 59 -6.50 -3.72 -15.38
CA ALA A 59 -6.12 -2.62 -14.51
C ALA A 59 -6.38 -2.97 -13.03
N GLU A 60 -7.53 -3.55 -12.71
CA GLU A 60 -7.81 -4.08 -11.38
C GLU A 60 -6.78 -5.14 -10.99
N ARG A 61 -6.48 -6.09 -11.88
CA ARG A 61 -5.48 -7.13 -11.64
C ARG A 61 -4.09 -6.56 -11.39
N ALA A 62 -3.72 -5.48 -12.10
CA ALA A 62 -2.46 -4.78 -11.87
C ALA A 62 -2.43 -4.19 -10.45
N ILE A 63 -3.47 -3.47 -10.02
CA ILE A 63 -3.57 -2.88 -8.67
C ILE A 63 -3.51 -3.96 -7.59
N GLN A 64 -4.22 -5.07 -7.76
CA GLN A 64 -4.21 -6.21 -6.82
C GLN A 64 -2.81 -6.80 -6.57
N SER A 65 -1.88 -6.61 -7.50
CA SER A 65 -0.51 -7.14 -7.41
C SER A 65 0.51 -6.16 -6.82
N TYR A 66 0.08 -5.00 -6.33
CA TYR A 66 0.94 -3.99 -5.73
C TYR A 66 0.56 -3.72 -4.30
N TYR A 67 1.57 -3.61 -3.45
CA TYR A 67 1.44 -3.47 -2.01
C TYR A 67 2.31 -2.33 -1.50
N GLY A 68 1.94 -1.77 -0.36
CA GLY A 68 2.74 -0.79 0.36
C GLY A 68 2.39 -0.78 1.84
N TYR A 69 3.34 -0.39 2.68
CA TYR A 69 3.01 -0.08 4.06
C TYR A 69 3.71 1.19 4.52
N GLU A 70 3.07 1.90 5.44
CA GLU A 70 3.58 3.14 6.01
C GLU A 70 3.22 3.23 7.50
N TYR A 71 4.11 3.83 8.29
CA TYR A 71 3.89 4.06 9.71
C TYR A 71 2.91 5.22 9.92
N GLN A 72 3.13 6.33 9.22
CA GLN A 72 2.32 7.54 9.39
C GLN A 72 1.01 7.49 8.59
N GLY A 73 -0.12 7.71 9.27
CA GLY A 73 -1.44 7.59 8.65
C GLY A 73 -1.78 8.66 7.60
N ASP A 74 -1.18 9.84 7.70
CA ASP A 74 -1.29 10.93 6.73
C ASP A 74 -0.60 10.59 5.40
N ASN A 75 0.66 10.15 5.46
CA ASN A 75 1.39 9.65 4.30
C ASN A 75 0.65 8.47 3.63
N LEU A 76 0.15 7.54 4.45
CA LEU A 76 -0.64 6.40 3.99
C LEU A 76 -1.91 6.84 3.23
N LEU A 77 -2.61 7.85 3.73
CA LEU A 77 -3.79 8.40 3.05
C LEU A 77 -3.42 8.97 1.68
N ILE A 78 -2.32 9.73 1.60
CA ILE A 78 -1.85 10.32 0.35
C ILE A 78 -1.42 9.22 -0.64
N ALA A 79 -0.71 8.18 -0.19
CA ALA A 79 -0.37 7.03 -1.02
C ALA A 79 -1.59 6.38 -1.68
N ARG A 80 -2.65 6.12 -0.89
CA ARG A 80 -3.90 5.54 -1.38
C ARG A 80 -4.59 6.44 -2.41
N ILE A 81 -4.61 7.75 -2.15
CA ILE A 81 -5.16 8.76 -3.07
C ILE A 81 -4.35 8.77 -4.38
N ASN A 82 -3.02 8.77 -4.30
CA ASN A 82 -2.15 8.79 -5.48
C ASN A 82 -2.38 7.56 -6.36
N VAL A 83 -2.52 6.37 -5.78
CA VAL A 83 -2.78 5.15 -6.54
C VAL A 83 -4.17 5.19 -7.20
N LEU A 84 -5.20 5.61 -6.47
CA LEU A 84 -6.56 5.73 -7.00
C LEU A 84 -6.64 6.76 -8.14
N LEU A 85 -6.03 7.93 -7.95
CA LEU A 85 -6.00 8.98 -8.97
C LEU A 85 -5.19 8.55 -10.19
N SER A 86 -4.09 7.83 -10.02
CA SER A 86 -3.33 7.31 -11.17
C SER A 86 -4.16 6.34 -12.00
N PHE A 87 -4.86 5.39 -11.37
CA PHE A 87 -5.79 4.50 -12.06
C PHE A 87 -6.85 5.29 -12.85
N TYR A 88 -7.48 6.26 -12.20
CA TYR A 88 -8.53 7.08 -12.80
C TYR A 88 -8.04 7.95 -13.96
N GLU A 89 -6.86 8.58 -13.83
CA GLU A 89 -6.24 9.40 -14.88
C GLU A 89 -5.87 8.55 -16.10
N TYR A 90 -5.38 7.31 -15.90
CA TYR A 90 -5.16 6.37 -17.00
C TYR A 90 -6.46 6.00 -17.71
N PHE A 91 -7.55 5.79 -16.97
CA PHE A 91 -8.86 5.47 -17.54
C PHE A 91 -9.42 6.63 -18.36
N ILE A 92 -9.50 7.83 -17.77
CA ILE A 92 -10.04 9.02 -18.44
C ILE A 92 -9.21 9.36 -19.66
N GLU A 93 -7.88 9.28 -19.55
CA GLU A 93 -7.01 9.59 -20.68
C GLU A 93 -7.27 8.65 -21.86
N ARG A 94 -7.64 7.39 -21.61
CA ARG A 94 -7.94 6.41 -22.65
C ARG A 94 -9.37 6.53 -23.20
N TRP A 95 -10.37 6.53 -22.31
CA TRP A 95 -11.77 6.33 -22.68
C TRP A 95 -12.56 7.64 -22.83
N LYS A 96 -12.00 8.76 -22.36
CA LYS A 96 -12.57 10.11 -22.51
C LYS A 96 -13.98 10.25 -21.92
N HIS A 97 -14.33 9.44 -20.92
CA HIS A 97 -15.53 9.59 -20.10
C HIS A 97 -15.25 9.20 -18.65
N GLU A 98 -16.21 9.49 -17.78
CA GLU A 98 -16.15 9.19 -16.35
C GLU A 98 -16.37 7.71 -16.04
N LEU A 99 -15.68 7.21 -15.02
CA LEU A 99 -15.94 5.90 -14.42
C LEU A 99 -17.20 5.92 -13.56
N GLU A 100 -17.90 4.79 -13.51
CA GLU A 100 -18.95 4.59 -12.51
C GLU A 100 -18.39 4.62 -11.10
N LYS A 101 -19.10 5.30 -10.19
CA LYS A 101 -18.75 5.38 -8.75
C LYS A 101 -18.60 3.99 -8.11
N LYS A 102 -19.36 3.00 -8.56
CA LYS A 102 -19.29 1.62 -8.08
C LYS A 102 -17.90 1.00 -8.35
N THR A 103 -17.35 1.24 -9.53
CA THR A 103 -16.01 0.76 -9.92
C THR A 103 -14.94 1.47 -9.11
N LEU A 104 -15.05 2.80 -8.94
CA LEU A 104 -14.11 3.55 -8.10
C LEU A 104 -14.10 3.05 -6.64
N ASN A 105 -15.27 2.80 -6.05
CA ASN A 105 -15.36 2.25 -4.70
C ASN A 105 -14.70 0.86 -4.58
N ARG A 106 -14.88 0.01 -5.59
CA ARG A 106 -14.24 -1.32 -5.64
C ARG A 106 -12.72 -1.20 -5.69
N ILE A 107 -12.18 -0.34 -6.54
CA ILE A 107 -10.74 -0.10 -6.63
C ILE A 107 -10.19 0.52 -5.33
N ALA A 108 -10.89 1.50 -4.75
CA ALA A 108 -10.52 2.09 -3.48
C ALA A 108 -10.45 1.07 -2.34
N ASN A 109 -11.40 0.12 -2.30
CA ASN A 109 -11.39 -0.98 -1.33
C ASN A 109 -10.18 -1.91 -1.53
N ILE A 110 -9.83 -2.27 -2.78
CA ILE A 110 -8.62 -3.05 -3.04
C ILE A 110 -7.37 -2.30 -2.55
N ILE A 111 -7.27 -1.00 -2.86
CA ILE A 111 -6.16 -0.15 -2.44
C ILE A 111 -6.07 -0.08 -0.90
N SER A 112 -7.18 0.01 -0.17
CA SER A 112 -7.16 0.09 1.29
C SER A 112 -6.64 -1.18 1.96
N TRP A 113 -6.81 -2.35 1.31
CA TRP A 113 -6.24 -3.62 1.77
C TRP A 113 -4.78 -3.80 1.35
N ASN A 114 -4.42 -3.31 0.17
CA ASN A 114 -3.08 -3.47 -0.40
C ASN A 114 -2.06 -2.46 0.15
N ILE A 115 -2.51 -1.30 0.61
CA ILE A 115 -1.68 -0.24 1.18
C ILE A 115 -2.14 -0.03 2.62
N TRP A 116 -1.41 -0.55 3.60
CA TRP A 116 -1.84 -0.62 5.00
C TRP A 116 -0.90 0.09 5.97
N GLN A 117 -1.40 0.38 7.17
CA GLN A 117 -0.60 1.02 8.21
C GLN A 117 0.18 -0.03 9.00
N MET A 118 1.48 0.18 9.18
CA MET A 118 2.37 -0.80 9.82
C MET A 118 3.61 -0.15 10.43
N ASP A 119 4.01 -0.64 11.60
CA ASP A 119 5.36 -0.48 12.15
C ASP A 119 6.29 -1.51 11.49
N GLY A 120 7.02 -1.05 10.48
CA GLY A 120 7.97 -1.90 9.74
C GLY A 120 9.16 -2.40 10.55
N LEU A 121 9.45 -1.80 11.72
CA LEU A 121 10.52 -2.26 12.61
C LEU A 121 10.05 -3.39 13.53
N LYS A 122 8.81 -3.30 14.01
CA LYS A 122 8.24 -4.26 14.97
C LYS A 122 7.35 -5.33 14.34
N ASP A 123 7.03 -5.20 13.07
CA ASP A 123 6.05 -6.04 12.37
C ASP A 123 4.66 -5.99 13.05
N THR A 124 4.26 -4.81 13.53
CA THR A 124 3.00 -4.61 14.25
C THR A 124 2.19 -3.43 13.71
N VAL A 125 0.97 -3.24 14.22
CA VAL A 125 0.23 -2.00 13.99
C VAL A 125 0.87 -0.88 14.81
N PRO A 126 1.11 0.33 14.24
CA PRO A 126 1.68 1.45 14.98
C PRO A 126 0.87 1.77 16.24
N LEU A 127 1.57 1.93 17.36
CA LEU A 127 0.97 2.22 18.68
C LEU A 127 -0.05 1.15 19.15
N GLY A 128 -0.14 0.00 18.47
CA GLY A 128 -0.92 -1.14 18.94
C GLY A 128 -0.38 -1.67 20.27
N LYS A 129 -1.21 -2.41 21.02
CA LYS A 129 -0.74 -3.08 22.24
C LYS A 129 0.55 -3.85 21.88
N PRO A 130 1.68 -3.59 22.56
CA PRO A 130 2.91 -4.29 22.24
C PRO A 130 2.63 -5.79 22.31
N TYR A 131 3.20 -6.54 21.36
CA TYR A 131 3.30 -7.99 21.51
C TYR A 131 3.90 -8.22 22.89
N GLU A 132 3.16 -8.87 23.79
CA GLU A 132 3.76 -9.35 25.03
C GLU A 132 4.83 -10.33 24.57
N GLU A 133 6.11 -9.94 24.67
CA GLU A 133 7.19 -10.90 24.56
C GLU A 133 6.81 -12.03 25.50
N ASN A 134 6.65 -13.25 24.96
CA ASN A 134 6.54 -14.42 25.81
C ASN A 134 7.82 -14.44 26.64
N GLN A 135 7.77 -13.94 27.87
CA GLN A 135 8.88 -14.00 28.80
C GLN A 135 9.06 -15.47 29.11
N GLN A 136 10.02 -16.11 28.42
CA GLN A 136 10.47 -17.42 28.81
C GLN A 136 11.19 -17.24 30.14
N MET A 137 10.51 -17.58 31.24
CA MET A 137 11.12 -17.60 32.56
C MET A 137 12.32 -18.53 32.51
N THR A 138 13.48 -17.99 32.89
CA THR A 138 14.65 -18.82 33.15
C THR A 138 14.47 -19.54 34.47
N LEU A 139 15.22 -20.62 34.70
CA LEU A 139 15.20 -21.33 35.98
C LEU A 139 15.53 -20.38 37.15
N PHE A 140 16.34 -19.35 36.93
CA PHE A 140 16.69 -18.35 37.94
C PHE A 140 15.51 -17.42 38.27
N ASP A 141 14.74 -17.00 37.26
CA ASP A 141 13.54 -16.18 37.47
C ASP A 141 12.48 -16.92 38.30
N PHE A 142 12.38 -18.25 38.12
CA PHE A 142 11.52 -19.09 38.94
C PHE A 142 11.96 -19.15 40.41
N LEU A 143 13.26 -19.29 40.66
CA LEU A 143 13.82 -19.36 42.02
C LEU A 143 13.65 -18.02 42.76
N GLU A 144 13.90 -16.89 42.07
CA GLU A 144 13.68 -15.56 42.65
C GLU A 144 12.20 -15.28 42.94
N TYR A 145 11.27 -15.80 42.13
CA TYR A 145 9.83 -15.68 42.38
C TYR A 145 9.39 -16.47 43.62
N GLU A 146 9.98 -17.65 43.85
CA GLU A 146 9.70 -18.45 45.06
C GLU A 146 10.27 -17.79 46.32
N GLU A 147 11.52 -17.30 46.30
CA GLU A 147 12.14 -16.62 47.45
C GLU A 147 11.37 -15.36 47.88
N ASN A 148 10.90 -14.57 46.92
CA ASN A 148 10.15 -13.35 47.20
C ASN A 148 8.73 -13.62 47.73
N ASN A 149 8.12 -14.75 47.39
CA ASN A 149 6.79 -15.15 47.87
C ASN A 149 6.81 -16.04 49.12
N THR A 150 7.99 -16.42 49.61
CA THR A 150 8.17 -17.18 50.85
C THR A 150 8.66 -16.36 52.03
N GLN A 151 8.76 -15.02 51.93
CA GLN A 151 8.98 -14.20 53.11
C GLN A 151 7.80 -14.34 54.09
N PRO A 152 8.00 -14.90 55.30
CA PRO A 152 6.95 -14.96 56.30
C PRO A 152 6.74 -13.56 56.90
N THR A 153 5.49 -13.21 57.19
CA THR A 153 5.11 -12.15 58.15
C THR A 153 5.82 -12.30 59.47
#